data_AF-A0A940Q4A1-F1
#
_entry.id   AF-A0A940Q4A1-F1
#
_cell.length_a   1.000
_cell.length_b   1.000
_cell.length_c   1.000
_cell.angle_alpha   90.00
_cell.angle_beta   90.00
_cell.angle_gamma   90.00
#
_symmetry.space_group_name_H-M   'P 1'
#
loop_
_entity.id
_entity.type
_entity.pdbx_description
1 polymer ?
#
loop_
_entity_poly.entity_id
_entity_poly.type
_entity_poly.pdbx_seq_one_letter_code
_entity_poly.pdbx_strand_id
1 'polypeptide(L)'
;MCSVFETIMLVCFGCSWPLNVIKSYKARTARNMSLPFILLIITGYIAGIAAKLISGQITFVLGAYFLNLAIVLVNLFIYFRNRRIDISAMA
;
A
#
# COMPACT_ATOMS: atom_id res chain seq x y z
N MET A 1 15.84 -0.07 21.23
CA MET A 1 15.05 -1.32 21.25
C MET A 1 13.68 -1.19 20.55
N CYS A 2 12.98 -0.06 20.63
CA CYS A 2 11.67 0.12 19.96
C CYS A 2 11.69 0.14 18.41
N SER A 3 12.78 0.54 17.77
CA SER A 3 12.80 0.76 16.31
C SER A 3 12.84 -0.53 15.48
N VAL A 4 13.31 -1.65 16.04
CA VAL A 4 13.44 -2.93 15.29
C VAL A 4 12.08 -3.57 15.08
N PHE A 5 11.25 -3.64 16.13
CA PHE A 5 9.87 -4.15 16.02
C PHE A 5 9.01 -3.27 15.11
N GLU A 6 9.17 -1.94 15.16
CA GLU A 6 8.50 -1.01 14.25
C GLU A 6 8.91 -1.28 12.78
N THR A 7 10.21 -1.51 12.54
CA THR A 7 10.73 -1.84 11.20
C THR A 7 10.16 -3.17 10.70
N ILE A 8 10.17 -4.22 11.53
CA ILE A 8 9.65 -5.54 11.16
C ILE A 8 8.15 -5.45 10.85
N MET A 9 7.38 -4.75 11.67
CA MET A 9 5.96 -4.51 11.41
C MET A 9 5.74 -3.85 10.05
N LEU A 10 6.49 -2.80 9.73
CA LEU A 10 6.38 -2.08 8.45
C LEU A 10 6.86 -2.87 7.24
N VAL A 11 7.87 -3.73 7.41
CA VAL A 11 8.34 -4.62 6.34
C VAL A 11 7.31 -5.73 6.11
N CYS A 12 6.74 -6.33 7.17
CA CYS A 12 5.66 -7.30 7.04
C CYS A 12 4.40 -6.68 6.41
N PHE A 13 4.03 -5.47 6.81
CA PHE A 13 2.96 -4.70 6.15
C PHE A 13 3.33 -4.42 4.70
N GLY A 14 4.58 -4.01 4.43
CA GLY A 14 5.17 -3.84 3.11
C GLY A 14 5.00 -5.04 2.22
N CYS A 15 5.34 -6.22 2.70
CA CYS A 15 5.24 -7.47 1.95
C CYS A 15 3.80 -7.97 1.77
N SER A 16 2.83 -7.50 2.56
CA SER A 16 1.41 -7.84 2.36
C SER A 16 0.82 -7.19 1.09
N TRP A 17 1.31 -6.00 0.73
CA TRP A 17 0.89 -5.26 -0.47
C TRP A 17 1.29 -5.88 -1.81
N PRO A 18 2.53 -6.33 -2.06
CA PRO A 18 2.92 -6.96 -3.32
C PRO A 18 2.20 -8.30 -3.50
N LEU A 19 1.93 -9.05 -2.42
CA LEU A 19 1.09 -10.24 -2.48
C LEU A 19 -0.34 -9.90 -2.93
N ASN A 20 -0.91 -8.81 -2.40
CA ASN A 20 -2.23 -8.33 -2.81
C ASN A 20 -2.24 -7.86 -4.27
N VAL A 21 -1.19 -7.17 -4.71
CA VAL A 21 -0.96 -6.74 -6.10
C VAL A 21 -0.92 -7.94 -7.05
N ILE A 22 -0.12 -8.96 -6.74
CA ILE A 22 0.03 -10.15 -7.60
C ILE A 22 -1.30 -10.91 -7.69
N LYS A 23 -2.01 -11.09 -6.57
CA LYS A 23 -3.34 -11.71 -6.55
C LYS A 23 -4.34 -10.91 -7.37
N SER A 24 -4.40 -9.59 -7.17
CA SER A 24 -5.32 -8.70 -7.88
C SER A 24 -5.02 -8.67 -9.38
N TYR A 25 -3.75 -8.63 -9.76
CA TYR A 25 -3.31 -8.71 -11.15
C TYR A 25 -3.74 -10.04 -11.81
N LYS A 26 -3.53 -11.17 -11.12
CA LYS A 26 -3.89 -12.50 -11.65
C LYS A 26 -5.40 -12.72 -11.70
N ALA A 27 -6.14 -12.15 -10.76
CA ALA A 27 -7.60 -12.25 -10.71
C ALA A 27 -8.31 -11.54 -11.88
N ARG A 28 -7.67 -10.53 -12.50
CA ARG A 28 -8.24 -9.66 -13.56
C ARG A 28 -9.64 -9.09 -13.28
N THR A 29 -10.05 -9.03 -12.02
CA THR A 29 -11.31 -8.40 -11.58
C THR A 29 -11.02 -7.51 -10.39
N ALA A 30 -11.77 -6.41 -10.27
CA ALA A 30 -11.68 -5.49 -9.14
C ALA A 30 -12.62 -5.88 -7.99
N ARG A 31 -13.41 -6.96 -8.12
CA ARG A 31 -14.49 -7.32 -7.20
C ARG A 31 -14.05 -7.53 -5.75
N ASN A 32 -12.82 -8.01 -5.53
CA ASN A 32 -12.27 -8.25 -4.20
C ASN A 32 -11.36 -7.12 -3.68
N MET A 33 -11.19 -6.03 -4.44
CA MET A 33 -10.37 -4.90 -4.02
C MET A 33 -11.23 -3.75 -3.48
N SER A 34 -10.97 -3.35 -2.23
CA SER A 34 -11.64 -2.23 -1.58
C SER A 34 -10.88 -0.92 -1.80
N LEU A 35 -11.37 -0.07 -2.71
CA LEU A 35 -10.86 1.30 -2.92
C LEU A 35 -10.74 2.13 -1.62
N PRO A 36 -11.75 2.18 -0.73
CA PRO A 36 -11.64 2.95 0.51
C PRO A 36 -10.56 2.43 1.44
N PHE A 37 -10.27 1.12 1.41
CA PHE A 37 -9.18 0.53 2.18
C PHE A 37 -7.81 1.02 1.68
N ILE A 38 -7.60 1.08 0.36
CA ILE A 38 -6.37 1.58 -0.26
C ILE A 38 -6.17 3.06 0.10
N LEU A 39 -7.22 3.89 -0.02
CA LEU A 39 -7.15 5.31 0.32
C LEU A 39 -6.85 5.52 1.81
N LEU A 40 -7.48 4.76 2.70
CA LEU A 40 -7.24 4.84 4.15
C LEU A 40 -5.78 4.52 4.49
N ILE A 41 -5.21 3.53 3.82
CA ILE A 41 -3.81 3.17 3.99
C ILE A 41 -2.88 4.27 3.48
N ILE A 42 -3.16 4.87 2.31
CA ILE A 42 -2.39 6.00 1.78
C ILE A 42 -2.38 7.15 2.79
N THR A 43 -3.56 7.51 3.33
CA THR A 43 -3.66 8.57 4.35
C THR A 43 -2.91 8.21 5.63
N GLY A 44 -2.92 6.94 6.04
CA GLY A 44 -2.14 6.45 7.17
C GLY A 44 -0.63 6.53 6.95
N TYR A 45 -0.13 6.16 5.75
CA TYR A 45 1.29 6.30 5.41
C TYR A 45 1.73 7.76 5.39
N ILE A 46 0.92 8.67 4.84
CA ILE A 46 1.21 10.12 4.85
C ILE A 46 1.27 10.64 6.28
N ALA A 47 0.31 10.27 7.15
CA ALA A 47 0.31 10.67 8.55
C ALA A 47 1.54 10.12 9.31
N GLY A 48 1.93 8.88 9.06
CA GLY A 48 3.13 8.27 9.65
C GLY A 48 4.44 8.93 9.20
N ILE A 49 4.55 9.29 7.92
CA ILE A 49 5.69 10.05 7.38
C ILE A 49 5.74 11.44 8.02
N ALA A 50 4.61 12.14 8.11
CA ALA A 50 4.52 13.45 8.76
C ALA A 50 4.92 13.39 10.24
N ALA A 51 4.44 12.40 10.99
CA ALA A 51 4.81 12.21 12.39
C ALA A 51 6.32 11.94 12.59
N LYS A 52 6.94 11.17 11.67
CA LYS A 52 8.39 10.91 11.70
C LYS A 52 9.21 12.15 11.32
N LEU A 53 8.75 12.94 10.35
CA LEU A 53 9.37 14.23 9.99
C LEU A 53 9.32 15.22 11.15
N ILE A 54 8.18 15.32 11.84
CA ILE A 54 8.01 16.20 13.02
C ILE A 54 8.88 15.72 14.19
N SER A 55 8.98 14.40 14.40
CA SER A 55 9.84 13.83 15.45
C SER A 55 11.34 13.88 15.14
N GLY A 56 11.75 14.27 13.93
CA GLY A 56 13.16 14.36 13.51
C GLY A 56 13.91 13.01 13.44
N GLN A 57 13.24 11.87 13.66
CA GLN A 57 13.86 10.54 13.68
C GLN A 57 13.85 9.91 12.29
N ILE A 58 14.70 10.43 11.40
CA ILE A 58 14.94 9.85 10.07
C ILE A 58 15.77 8.57 10.23
N THR A 59 15.08 7.46 10.45
CA THR A 59 15.63 6.11 10.55
C THR A 59 15.33 5.32 9.27
N PHE A 60 15.95 4.14 9.14
CA PHE A 60 15.70 3.19 8.04
C PHE A 60 14.20 2.88 7.81
N VAL A 61 13.41 3.02 8.88
CA VAL A 61 11.94 2.94 8.91
C VAL A 61 11.29 3.88 7.88
N LEU A 62 11.83 5.09 7.67
CA LEU A 62 11.30 6.06 6.71
C LEU A 62 11.42 5.55 5.26
N GLY A 63 12.52 4.88 4.93
CA GLY A 63 12.70 4.24 3.62
C GLY A 63 11.68 3.14 3.37
N ALA A 64 11.35 2.34 4.39
CA ALA A 64 10.31 1.34 4.31
C ALA A 64 8.90 1.95 4.14
N TYR A 65 8.64 3.12 4.73
CA TYR A 65 7.41 3.90 4.50
C TYR A 65 7.27 4.34 3.03
N PHE A 66 8.33 4.88 2.43
CA PHE A 66 8.32 5.28 1.02
C PHE A 66 8.13 4.08 0.09
N LEU A 67 8.80 2.97 0.35
CA LEU A 67 8.63 1.73 -0.43
C LEU A 67 7.19 1.22 -0.33
N ASN A 68 6.62 1.20 0.88
CA ASN A 68 5.23 0.82 1.09
C ASN A 68 4.28 1.72 0.30
N LEU A 69 4.46 3.03 0.36
CA LEU A 69 3.65 4.00 -0.37
C LEU A 69 3.72 3.73 -1.88
N ALA A 70 4.92 3.47 -2.42
CA ALA A 70 5.09 3.12 -3.83
C ALA A 70 4.33 1.84 -4.21
N ILE A 71 4.39 0.79 -3.39
CA ILE A 71 3.66 -0.46 -3.67
C ILE A 71 2.15 -0.24 -3.58
N VAL A 72 1.66 0.53 -2.61
CA VAL A 72 0.24 0.86 -2.46
C VAL A 72 -0.26 1.67 -3.66
N LEU A 73 0.55 2.60 -4.20
CA LEU A 73 0.24 3.33 -5.42
C LEU A 73 0.15 2.40 -6.64
N VAL A 74 1.05 1.42 -6.77
CA VAL A 74 0.95 0.39 -7.82
C VAL A 74 -0.34 -0.42 -7.65
N ASN A 75 -0.73 -0.74 -6.41
CA ASN A 75 -1.99 -1.44 -6.14
C ASN A 75 -3.21 -0.59 -6.54
N LEU A 76 -3.19 0.71 -6.28
CA LEU A 76 -4.21 1.65 -6.74
C LEU A 76 -4.29 1.70 -8.27
N PHE A 77 -3.15 1.71 -8.96
CA PHE A 77 -3.10 1.69 -10.42
C PHE A 77 -3.70 0.39 -11.01
N ILE A 78 -3.35 -0.76 -10.42
CA ILE A 78 -3.91 -2.06 -10.81
C ILE A 78 -5.42 -2.12 -10.52
N TYR A 79 -5.88 -1.53 -9.42
CA TYR A 79 -7.30 -1.40 -9.14
C TYR A 79 -8.03 -0.67 -10.28
N PHE A 80 -7.53 0.50 -10.71
CA PHE A 80 -8.14 1.24 -11.81
C PHE A 80 -8.13 0.46 -13.13
N ARG A 81 -7.04 -0.27 -13.41
CA ARG A 81 -6.95 -1.14 -14.57
C ARG A 81 -8.00 -2.25 -14.52
N ASN A 82 -8.07 -2.99 -13.40
CA ASN A 82 -9.02 -4.09 -13.23
C ASN A 82 -10.47 -3.58 -13.25
N ARG A 83 -10.74 -2.40 -12.72
CA ARG A 83 -12.06 -1.78 -12.76
C ARG A 83 -12.51 -1.50 -14.19
N ARG A 84 -11.60 -1.08 -15.09
CA ARG A 84 -11.92 -0.93 -16.52
C ARG A 84 -12.24 -2.27 -17.17
N ILE A 85 -11.48 -3.32 -16.86
CA ILE A 85 -11.73 -4.67 -17.39
C ILE A 85 -13.10 -5.18 -16.94
N ASP A 86 -13.47 -4.98 -15.66
CA ASP A 86 -14.76 -5.39 -15.10
C ASP A 86 -15.94 -4.66 -15.76
N ILE A 87 -15.79 -3.35 -16.02
CA ILE A 87 -16.80 -2.54 -16.73
C ILE A 87 -16.96 -3.01 -18.19
N SER A 88 -15.86 -3.32 -18.87
CA SER A 88 -15.88 -3.83 -20.25
C SER A 88 -16.41 -5.27 -20.36
N ALA A 89 -16.38 -6.05 -19.29
CA ALA A 89 -16.96 -7.39 -19.24
C ALA A 89 -18.47 -7.39 -18.93
N MET A 90 -19.01 -6.26 -18.46
CA MET A 90 -20.45 -6.06 -18.21
C MET A 90 -21.19 -5.38 -19.38
N ALA A 91 -20.47 -4.89 -20.39
CA ALA A 91 -21.02 -4.31 -21.62
C ALA A 91 -21.14 -5.37 -22.72
#